data_AF-A0A2T7SQM1-F1
#
_entry.id   AF-A0A2T7SQM1-F1
#
_cell.length_a   1.000
_cell.length_b   1.000
_cell.length_c   1.000
_cell.angle_alpha   90.00
_cell.angle_beta   90.00
_cell.angle_gamma   90.00
#
_symmetry.space_group_name_H-M   'P 1'
#
loop_
_entity.id
_entity.type
_entity.pdbx_description
1 polymer ?
#
loop_
_entity_poly.entity_id
_entity_poly.type
_entity_poly.pdbx_seq_one_letter_code
_entity_poly.pdbx_strand_id
1 'polypeptide(L)'
;DNYSFTGLTTSGTNYTVSKLALTGAAIAGVTTTYGTPANTGAVTFTNVIASDVVTPGTATLVTPSYSSSNNLKAGSYAQNVTGTLTGTDADNYSFTGLTTSSTNYTVNKLALTGAAIADVTTTYGTPANTGAVTFTNVIASDVVTPGTATLVTPSYSSSNNLKAGSYAQNVTGTLTGTDADNYSFTGLTTSSSNYTVNKLALTGAAIADVTTTYGTAANTGAVSFTNVIASDVVTPSTASLVTPSYSSSNNLKAGSYAQNVTGTLTGTDADNYSFTGLTTSGTNYTVNKLALTGASIADVSTTYGTAANTGAVTFTNVIASDVVTPSTATLVTPSYSSSNNLKAGSYAQNVTSTLSGTDSDNYSFTGLTTSGTNYTVSKLALTGAAIAGVT
;
A
#
# COMPACT_ATOMS: atom_id res chain seq x y z
N ASP A 1 -46.62 -80.68 -90.87
CA ASP A 1 -45.94 -79.62 -90.09
C ASP A 1 -46.03 -78.29 -90.83
N ASN A 2 -47.10 -77.51 -90.60
CA ASN A 2 -47.40 -76.36 -91.47
C ASN A 2 -47.55 -75.02 -90.75
N TYR A 3 -46.87 -74.80 -89.62
CA TYR A 3 -46.77 -73.45 -89.07
C TYR A 3 -45.37 -73.18 -88.50
N SER A 4 -44.73 -72.13 -89.03
CA SER A 4 -43.59 -71.45 -88.41
C SER A 4 -44.00 -70.01 -88.12
N PHE A 5 -43.78 -69.55 -86.89
CA PHE A 5 -43.96 -68.16 -86.49
C PHE A 5 -42.61 -67.44 -86.56
N THR A 6 -42.45 -66.53 -87.51
CA THR A 6 -41.36 -65.56 -87.50
C THR A 6 -41.76 -64.43 -86.56
N GLY A 7 -41.04 -64.29 -85.46
CA GLY A 7 -41.37 -63.39 -84.35
C GLY A 7 -41.92 -62.02 -84.76
N LEU A 8 -43.00 -61.60 -84.09
CA LEU A 8 -43.60 -60.28 -84.27
C LEU A 8 -42.67 -59.22 -83.66
N THR A 9 -42.07 -58.40 -84.50
CA THR A 9 -41.36 -57.17 -84.08
C THR A 9 -42.30 -55.99 -84.26
N THR A 10 -42.58 -55.27 -83.17
CA THR A 10 -43.38 -54.04 -83.23
C THR A 10 -42.51 -52.90 -83.74
N SER A 11 -43.00 -52.12 -84.71
CA SER A 11 -42.27 -51.02 -85.35
C SER A 11 -42.16 -49.74 -84.49
N GLY A 12 -42.37 -49.84 -83.18
CA GLY A 12 -42.34 -48.72 -82.23
C GLY A 12 -42.18 -49.21 -80.79
N THR A 13 -41.98 -48.28 -79.86
CA THR A 13 -41.99 -48.54 -78.40
C THR A 13 -43.36 -49.10 -78.00
N ASN A 14 -43.40 -50.38 -77.63
CA ASN A 14 -44.60 -51.12 -77.24
C ASN A 14 -44.70 -51.37 -75.73
N TYR A 15 -43.67 -51.01 -74.96
CA TYR A 15 -43.62 -51.09 -73.52
C TYR A 15 -42.77 -49.93 -72.96
N THR A 16 -43.26 -49.30 -71.89
CA THR A 16 -42.56 -48.26 -71.16
C THR A 16 -42.38 -48.70 -69.71
N VAL A 17 -41.17 -48.54 -69.19
CA VAL A 17 -40.87 -48.72 -67.76
C VAL A 17 -40.79 -47.34 -67.15
N SER A 18 -41.61 -47.08 -66.13
CA SER A 18 -41.50 -45.87 -65.33
C SER A 18 -40.34 -45.98 -64.35
N LYS A 19 -39.67 -44.87 -64.06
CA LYS A 19 -38.64 -44.82 -63.02
C LYS A 19 -39.23 -45.20 -61.66
N LEU A 20 -38.48 -45.96 -60.86
CA LEU A 20 -38.84 -46.26 -59.48
C LEU A 20 -38.63 -44.99 -58.61
N ALA A 21 -39.68 -44.49 -57.99
CA ALA A 21 -39.56 -43.38 -57.05
C ALA A 21 -38.85 -43.85 -55.77
N LEU A 22 -37.76 -43.15 -55.39
CA LEU A 22 -37.05 -43.43 -54.14
C LEU A 22 -37.88 -42.97 -52.95
N THR A 23 -37.95 -43.81 -51.92
CA THR A 23 -38.72 -43.59 -50.70
C THR A 23 -37.86 -43.82 -49.45
N GLY A 24 -38.35 -43.37 -48.30
CA GLY A 24 -37.61 -43.46 -47.05
C GLY A 24 -36.28 -42.69 -47.07
N ALA A 25 -36.22 -41.62 -47.87
CA ALA A 25 -35.04 -40.76 -47.95
C ALA A 25 -34.75 -40.17 -46.56
N ALA A 26 -33.51 -40.29 -46.10
CA ALA A 26 -33.06 -39.71 -44.85
C ALA A 26 -31.65 -39.14 -44.99
N ILE A 27 -31.33 -38.12 -44.22
CA ILE A 27 -29.97 -37.59 -44.05
C ILE A 27 -29.56 -37.87 -42.61
N ALA A 28 -28.43 -38.57 -42.41
CA ALA A 28 -27.93 -38.86 -41.08
C ALA A 28 -27.64 -37.59 -40.28
N GLY A 29 -27.88 -37.63 -38.96
CA GLY A 29 -27.50 -36.53 -38.07
C GLY A 29 -25.98 -36.42 -37.93
N VAL A 30 -25.48 -35.20 -37.72
CA VAL A 30 -24.06 -34.92 -37.50
C VAL A 30 -23.91 -34.05 -36.26
N THR A 31 -22.88 -34.30 -35.47
CA THR A 31 -22.50 -33.42 -34.37
C THR A 31 -21.00 -33.19 -34.44
N THR A 32 -20.60 -31.94 -34.38
CA THR A 32 -19.20 -31.50 -34.38
C THR A 32 -19.02 -30.40 -33.34
N THR A 33 -17.78 -29.99 -33.08
CA THR A 33 -17.47 -28.82 -32.25
C THR A 33 -17.05 -27.67 -33.16
N TYR A 34 -17.28 -26.44 -32.72
CA TYR A 34 -16.82 -25.27 -33.43
C TYR A 34 -15.30 -25.34 -33.69
N GLY A 35 -14.89 -25.08 -34.93
CA GLY A 35 -13.50 -25.21 -35.38
C GLY A 35 -13.08 -26.62 -35.82
N THR A 36 -13.93 -27.65 -35.67
CA THR A 36 -13.63 -29.00 -36.17
C THR A 36 -14.41 -29.31 -37.45
N PRO A 37 -13.72 -29.55 -38.60
CA PRO A 37 -14.39 -29.94 -39.84
C PRO A 37 -15.19 -31.24 -39.66
N ALA A 38 -16.41 -31.27 -40.17
CA ALA A 38 -17.20 -32.49 -40.28
C ALA A 38 -17.99 -32.49 -41.59
N ASN A 39 -18.11 -33.66 -42.20
CA ASN A 39 -18.92 -33.85 -43.40
C ASN A 39 -20.40 -33.81 -43.02
N THR A 40 -21.25 -33.42 -43.98
CA THR A 40 -22.71 -33.58 -43.86
C THR A 40 -23.10 -35.05 -43.80
N GLY A 41 -24.30 -35.32 -43.28
CA GLY A 41 -24.83 -36.66 -43.11
C GLY A 41 -24.94 -37.43 -44.41
N ALA A 42 -24.71 -38.75 -44.31
CA ALA A 42 -24.94 -39.67 -45.41
C ALA A 42 -26.43 -39.69 -45.77
N VAL A 43 -26.71 -39.75 -47.07
CA VAL A 43 -28.07 -39.83 -47.62
C VAL A 43 -28.39 -41.30 -47.90
N THR A 44 -29.54 -41.77 -47.43
CA THR A 44 -29.96 -43.16 -47.57
C THR A 44 -31.40 -43.25 -48.08
N PHE A 45 -31.72 -44.35 -48.76
CA PHE A 45 -33.07 -44.69 -49.22
C PHE A 45 -33.42 -46.10 -48.74
N THR A 46 -34.72 -46.41 -48.60
CA THR A 46 -35.16 -47.72 -48.09
C THR A 46 -35.53 -48.72 -49.19
N ASN A 47 -35.58 -48.29 -50.45
CA ASN A 47 -36.11 -49.09 -51.56
C ASN A 47 -35.20 -49.16 -52.79
N VAL A 48 -33.89 -48.96 -52.62
CA VAL A 48 -32.90 -49.29 -53.68
C VAL A 48 -32.80 -50.82 -53.77
N ILE A 49 -32.88 -51.35 -54.99
CA ILE A 49 -32.75 -52.80 -55.22
C ILE A 49 -31.30 -53.22 -54.93
N ALA A 50 -31.11 -54.35 -54.25
CA ALA A 50 -29.81 -54.74 -53.67
C ALA A 50 -28.64 -54.88 -54.68
N SER A 51 -28.94 -55.08 -55.97
CA SER A 51 -27.95 -55.15 -57.05
C SER A 51 -27.66 -53.82 -57.72
N ASP A 52 -28.48 -52.80 -57.48
CA ASP A 52 -28.45 -51.55 -58.22
C ASP A 52 -27.48 -50.56 -57.58
N VAL A 53 -26.68 -49.89 -58.41
CA VAL A 53 -25.76 -48.84 -57.98
C VAL A 53 -26.43 -47.49 -58.15
N VAL A 54 -26.98 -46.99 -57.05
CA VAL A 54 -27.61 -45.66 -56.96
C VAL A 54 -26.97 -44.88 -55.82
N THR A 55 -26.24 -43.83 -56.16
CA THR A 55 -25.52 -42.96 -55.23
C THR A 55 -26.20 -41.59 -55.20
N PRO A 56 -26.76 -41.16 -54.06
CA PRO A 56 -27.31 -39.81 -53.93
C PRO A 56 -26.21 -38.75 -53.99
N GLY A 57 -26.58 -37.52 -54.35
CA GLY A 57 -25.73 -36.36 -54.14
C GLY A 57 -25.30 -36.19 -52.68
N THR A 58 -24.22 -35.47 -52.45
CA THR A 58 -23.79 -35.08 -51.10
C THR A 58 -24.78 -34.10 -50.49
N ALA A 59 -25.14 -34.31 -49.23
CA ALA A 59 -25.91 -33.32 -48.50
C ALA A 59 -25.14 -31.99 -48.38
N THR A 60 -25.89 -30.91 -48.16
CA THR A 60 -25.41 -29.54 -47.98
C THR A 60 -26.14 -28.90 -46.81
N LEU A 61 -25.57 -27.87 -46.21
CA LEU A 61 -26.25 -27.14 -45.13
C LEU A 61 -27.20 -26.09 -45.69
N VAL A 62 -28.36 -25.94 -45.05
CA VAL A 62 -29.30 -24.86 -45.33
C VAL A 62 -28.82 -23.59 -44.62
N THR A 63 -28.60 -22.52 -45.39
CA THR A 63 -28.22 -21.18 -44.89
C THR A 63 -27.08 -21.20 -43.85
N PRO A 64 -25.91 -21.79 -44.15
CA PRO A 64 -24.80 -21.84 -43.20
C PRO A 64 -24.30 -20.42 -42.87
N SER A 65 -23.93 -20.19 -41.61
CA SER A 65 -23.31 -18.96 -41.15
C SER A 65 -21.89 -19.23 -40.71
N TYR A 66 -20.95 -18.38 -41.14
CA TYR A 66 -19.52 -18.55 -40.89
C TYR A 66 -18.99 -17.44 -40.00
N SER A 67 -18.05 -17.80 -39.12
CA SER A 67 -17.31 -16.89 -38.26
C SER A 67 -16.27 -16.08 -39.03
N SER A 68 -15.62 -15.14 -38.33
CA SER A 68 -14.48 -14.38 -38.86
C SER A 68 -13.32 -15.28 -39.31
N SER A 69 -13.13 -16.45 -38.67
CA SER A 69 -12.16 -17.48 -39.07
C SER A 69 -12.66 -18.42 -40.16
N ASN A 70 -13.81 -18.14 -40.78
CA ASN A 70 -14.44 -18.95 -41.83
C ASN A 70 -14.82 -20.38 -41.37
N ASN A 71 -15.02 -20.57 -40.06
CA ASN A 71 -15.57 -21.80 -39.51
C ASN A 71 -17.10 -21.70 -39.41
N LEU A 72 -17.80 -22.81 -39.62
CA LEU A 72 -19.25 -22.86 -39.44
C LEU A 72 -19.58 -22.53 -37.97
N LYS A 73 -20.42 -21.51 -37.74
CA LYS A 73 -20.76 -21.03 -36.39
C LYS A 73 -21.43 -22.12 -35.54
N ALA A 74 -21.26 -22.04 -34.22
CA ALA A 74 -21.99 -22.90 -33.29
C ALA A 74 -23.50 -22.71 -33.44
N GLY A 75 -24.25 -23.81 -33.41
CA GLY A 75 -25.69 -23.80 -33.67
C GLY A 75 -26.18 -25.11 -34.27
N SER A 76 -27.43 -25.09 -34.72
CA SER A 76 -28.08 -26.24 -35.34
C SER A 76 -28.55 -25.88 -36.75
N TYR A 77 -28.26 -26.74 -37.72
CA TYR A 77 -28.50 -26.52 -39.13
C TYR A 77 -29.34 -27.67 -39.72
N ALA A 78 -30.24 -27.33 -40.64
CA ALA A 78 -30.92 -28.30 -41.48
C ALA A 78 -30.02 -28.72 -42.63
N GLN A 79 -30.21 -29.94 -43.12
CA GLN A 79 -29.45 -30.49 -44.24
C GLN A 79 -30.36 -30.63 -45.47
N ASN A 80 -29.79 -30.41 -46.64
CA ASN A 80 -30.47 -30.52 -47.92
C ASN A 80 -29.65 -31.35 -48.92
N VAL A 81 -30.30 -32.26 -49.61
CA VAL A 81 -29.74 -32.96 -50.78
C VAL A 81 -30.64 -32.72 -51.98
N THR A 82 -30.05 -32.42 -53.14
CA THR A 82 -30.80 -32.27 -54.40
C THR A 82 -31.26 -33.63 -54.94
N GLY A 83 -32.18 -33.61 -55.90
CA GLY A 83 -32.64 -34.82 -56.59
C GLY A 83 -31.60 -35.54 -57.46
N THR A 84 -30.33 -35.13 -57.41
CA THR A 84 -29.25 -35.68 -58.24
C THR A 84 -28.87 -37.08 -57.78
N LEU A 85 -28.88 -38.03 -58.71
CA LEU A 85 -28.46 -39.42 -58.50
C LEU A 85 -27.32 -39.74 -59.48
N THR A 86 -26.38 -40.56 -59.06
CA THR A 86 -25.27 -41.08 -59.87
C THR A 86 -25.13 -42.58 -59.68
N GLY A 87 -24.36 -43.27 -60.53
CA GLY A 87 -24.22 -44.72 -60.54
C GLY A 87 -24.84 -45.35 -61.78
N THR A 88 -24.51 -46.62 -62.05
CA THR A 88 -24.89 -47.32 -63.29
C THR A 88 -26.39 -47.49 -63.45
N ASP A 89 -27.13 -47.47 -62.34
CA ASP A 89 -28.56 -47.75 -62.30
C ASP A 89 -29.40 -46.50 -61.97
N ALA A 90 -28.77 -45.34 -61.80
CA ALA A 90 -29.43 -44.09 -61.36
C ALA A 90 -30.56 -43.64 -62.29
N ASP A 91 -30.45 -43.86 -63.59
CA ASP A 91 -31.48 -43.48 -64.57
C ASP A 91 -32.80 -44.24 -64.38
N ASN A 92 -32.77 -45.39 -63.70
CA ASN A 92 -33.95 -46.19 -63.35
C ASN A 92 -34.73 -45.63 -62.16
N TYR A 93 -34.21 -44.62 -61.47
CA TYR A 93 -34.79 -44.08 -60.23
C TYR A 93 -35.15 -42.59 -60.37
N SER A 94 -36.14 -42.16 -59.58
CA SER A 94 -36.51 -40.75 -59.45
C SER A 94 -36.42 -40.30 -57.99
N PHE A 95 -35.84 -39.13 -57.77
CA PHE A 95 -35.72 -38.48 -56.47
C PHE A 95 -35.83 -36.97 -56.64
N THR A 96 -36.66 -36.33 -55.83
CA THR A 96 -36.88 -34.88 -55.91
C THR A 96 -35.95 -34.06 -55.03
N GLY A 97 -35.10 -34.72 -54.23
CA GLY A 97 -34.35 -34.09 -53.16
C GLY A 97 -35.06 -34.23 -51.81
N LEU A 98 -34.33 -33.88 -50.76
CA LEU A 98 -34.81 -33.91 -49.38
C LEU A 98 -34.15 -32.78 -48.60
N THR A 99 -34.97 -31.99 -47.91
CA THR A 99 -34.53 -31.12 -46.82
C THR A 99 -35.00 -31.72 -45.50
N THR A 100 -34.14 -31.78 -44.50
CA THR A 100 -34.52 -32.31 -43.18
C THR A 100 -35.59 -31.43 -42.54
N SER A 101 -36.62 -32.04 -41.94
CA SER A 101 -37.73 -31.32 -41.31
C SER A 101 -37.36 -30.62 -40.01
N SER A 102 -36.25 -31.04 -39.38
CA SER A 102 -35.62 -30.39 -38.25
C SER A 102 -34.13 -30.21 -38.53
N THR A 103 -33.49 -29.34 -37.75
CA THR A 103 -32.02 -29.22 -37.74
C THR A 103 -31.43 -30.50 -37.15
N ASN A 104 -30.62 -31.22 -37.93
CA ASN A 104 -29.98 -32.46 -37.49
C ASN A 104 -28.45 -32.42 -37.66
N TYR A 105 -27.89 -31.28 -38.06
CA TYR A 105 -26.45 -31.02 -38.01
C TYR A 105 -26.17 -30.03 -36.89
N THR A 106 -25.46 -30.44 -35.84
CA THR A 106 -25.19 -29.62 -34.65
C THR A 106 -23.72 -29.28 -34.55
N VAL A 107 -23.41 -28.00 -34.33
CA VAL A 107 -22.08 -27.50 -34.00
C VAL A 107 -22.10 -27.02 -32.55
N ASN A 108 -21.43 -27.77 -31.66
CA ASN A 108 -21.28 -27.40 -30.26
C ASN A 108 -20.31 -26.23 -30.11
N LYS A 109 -20.51 -25.39 -29.09
CA LYS A 109 -19.56 -24.33 -28.75
C LYS A 109 -18.20 -24.92 -28.36
N LEU A 110 -17.11 -24.25 -28.74
CA LEU A 110 -15.77 -24.60 -28.30
C LEU A 110 -15.53 -24.10 -26.87
N ALA A 111 -15.26 -25.00 -25.93
CA ALA A 111 -14.91 -24.60 -24.57
C ALA A 111 -13.54 -23.91 -24.55
N LEU A 112 -13.47 -22.72 -23.96
CA LEU A 112 -12.21 -21.99 -23.79
C LEU A 112 -11.36 -22.64 -22.69
N THR A 113 -10.06 -22.76 -22.95
CA THR A 113 -9.08 -23.42 -22.07
C THR A 113 -7.82 -22.58 -21.92
N GLY A 114 -7.03 -22.88 -20.87
CA GLY A 114 -5.86 -22.09 -20.51
C GLY A 114 -6.22 -20.64 -20.16
N ALA A 115 -7.38 -20.44 -19.55
CA ALA A 115 -7.77 -19.14 -19.03
C ALA A 115 -6.76 -18.68 -17.97
N ALA A 116 -6.29 -17.45 -18.09
CA ALA A 116 -5.39 -16.83 -17.11
C ALA A 116 -5.74 -15.36 -16.93
N ILE A 117 -5.44 -14.82 -15.74
CA ILE A 117 -5.52 -13.39 -15.45
C ILE A 117 -4.09 -12.93 -15.15
N ALA A 118 -3.58 -11.94 -15.87
CA ALA A 118 -2.22 -11.46 -15.69
C ALA A 118 -1.98 -10.88 -14.28
N ASP A 119 -0.73 -10.96 -13.83
CA ASP A 119 -0.33 -10.42 -12.53
C ASP A 119 -0.32 -8.89 -12.56
N VAL A 120 -0.65 -8.28 -11.43
CA VAL A 120 -0.62 -6.83 -11.25
C VAL A 120 0.10 -6.49 -9.95
N THR A 121 0.96 -5.47 -9.99
CA THR A 121 1.61 -4.92 -8.80
C THR A 121 1.48 -3.42 -8.79
N THR A 122 1.01 -2.86 -7.68
CA THR A 122 0.88 -1.42 -7.45
C THR A 122 1.51 -1.01 -6.13
N THR A 123 1.59 0.29 -5.89
CA THR A 123 1.88 0.84 -4.56
C THR A 123 0.60 1.43 -3.98
N TYR A 124 0.42 1.34 -2.67
CA TYR A 124 -0.71 1.92 -1.97
C TYR A 124 -0.90 3.40 -2.37
N GLY A 125 -2.14 3.77 -2.71
CA GLY A 125 -2.50 5.10 -3.25
C GLY A 125 -2.36 5.24 -4.78
N THR A 126 -1.90 4.21 -5.50
CA THR A 126 -1.83 4.23 -6.97
C THR A 126 -2.90 3.32 -7.57
N PRO A 127 -3.86 3.85 -8.36
CA PRO A 127 -4.86 3.02 -9.02
C PRO A 127 -4.25 2.26 -10.20
N ALA A 128 -4.62 0.99 -10.35
CA ALA A 128 -4.36 0.23 -11.58
C ALA A 128 -5.54 -0.69 -11.90
N ASN A 129 -5.72 -0.94 -13.19
CA ASN A 129 -6.67 -1.95 -13.67
C ASN A 129 -6.24 -3.34 -13.19
N THR A 130 -7.21 -4.25 -13.15
CA THR A 130 -6.97 -5.68 -12.98
C THR A 130 -6.24 -6.27 -14.19
N GLY A 131 -5.71 -7.48 -14.00
CA GLY A 131 -4.96 -8.19 -15.01
C GLY A 131 -5.78 -8.49 -16.26
N ALA A 132 -5.11 -8.46 -17.41
CA ALA A 132 -5.72 -8.88 -18.68
C ALA A 132 -6.07 -10.37 -18.62
N VAL A 133 -7.23 -10.71 -19.17
CA VAL A 133 -7.72 -12.09 -19.25
C VAL A 133 -7.36 -12.67 -20.62
N THR A 134 -6.76 -13.86 -20.63
CA THR A 134 -6.31 -14.52 -21.86
C THR A 134 -6.78 -15.96 -21.93
N PHE A 135 -6.89 -16.50 -23.14
CA PHE A 135 -7.18 -17.91 -23.41
C PHE A 135 -6.14 -18.46 -24.39
N THR A 136 -5.91 -19.77 -24.37
CA THR A 136 -4.89 -20.42 -25.21
C THR A 136 -5.42 -21.00 -26.52
N ASN A 137 -6.74 -21.11 -26.67
CA ASN A 137 -7.38 -21.84 -27.76
C ASN A 137 -8.44 -21.03 -28.53
N VAL A 138 -8.37 -19.70 -28.49
CA VAL A 138 -9.16 -18.87 -29.43
C VAL A 138 -8.61 -19.12 -30.83
N ILE A 139 -9.50 -19.49 -31.76
CA ILE A 139 -9.13 -19.74 -33.15
C ILE A 139 -8.64 -18.43 -33.78
N ALA A 140 -7.55 -18.50 -34.55
CA ALA A 140 -6.99 -17.34 -35.22
C ALA A 140 -8.05 -16.61 -36.07
N SER A 141 -8.03 -15.29 -36.01
CA SER A 141 -9.00 -14.37 -36.66
C SER A 141 -10.39 -14.29 -36.02
N ASP A 142 -10.73 -15.12 -35.02
CA ASP A 142 -11.94 -14.90 -34.24
C ASP A 142 -11.79 -13.70 -33.29
N VAL A 143 -12.88 -12.96 -33.12
CA VAL A 143 -12.97 -11.85 -32.16
C VAL A 143 -13.76 -12.30 -30.94
N VAL A 144 -13.03 -12.61 -29.87
CA VAL A 144 -13.57 -13.03 -28.58
C VAL A 144 -12.89 -12.21 -27.47
N THR A 145 -13.68 -11.41 -26.77
CA THR A 145 -13.24 -10.53 -25.71
C THR A 145 -13.84 -10.99 -24.38
N PRO A 146 -13.02 -11.42 -23.40
CA PRO A 146 -13.52 -11.75 -22.07
C PRO A 146 -14.00 -10.51 -21.31
N GLY A 147 -14.82 -10.72 -20.28
CA GLY A 147 -15.12 -9.67 -19.31
C GLY A 147 -13.86 -9.16 -18.60
N THR A 148 -13.93 -7.94 -18.06
CA THR A 148 -12.86 -7.38 -17.22
C THR A 148 -12.78 -8.15 -15.91
N ALA A 149 -11.56 -8.48 -15.48
CA ALA A 149 -11.34 -9.08 -14.17
C ALA A 149 -11.71 -8.10 -13.02
N THR A 150 -12.09 -8.64 -11.88
CA THR A 150 -12.39 -7.92 -10.64
C THR A 150 -11.60 -8.51 -9.49
N LEU A 151 -11.45 -7.75 -8.40
CA LEU A 151 -10.81 -8.26 -7.19
C LEU A 151 -11.80 -9.07 -6.35
N VAL A 152 -11.31 -10.16 -5.77
CA VAL A 152 -12.05 -10.93 -4.77
C VAL A 152 -11.90 -10.23 -3.42
N THR A 153 -13.04 -9.90 -2.80
CA THR A 153 -13.13 -9.29 -1.46
C THR A 153 -12.13 -8.14 -1.22
N PRO A 154 -12.14 -7.09 -2.06
CA PRO A 154 -11.22 -5.97 -1.88
C PRO A 154 -11.50 -5.26 -0.54
N SER A 155 -10.43 -4.80 0.12
CA SER A 155 -10.50 -4.02 1.35
C SER A 155 -9.94 -2.63 1.10
N TYR A 156 -10.67 -1.60 1.51
CA TYR A 156 -10.33 -0.21 1.25
C TYR A 156 -9.98 0.53 2.55
N SER A 157 -9.04 1.46 2.45
CA SER A 157 -8.62 2.36 3.52
C SER A 157 -9.66 3.44 3.82
N SER A 158 -9.41 4.23 4.86
CA SER A 158 -10.19 5.44 5.17
C SER A 158 -10.20 6.45 4.02
N SER A 159 -9.13 6.51 3.21
CA SER A 159 -9.06 7.31 1.99
C SER A 159 -9.66 6.64 0.74
N ASN A 160 -10.37 5.51 0.88
CA ASN A 160 -10.95 4.72 -0.21
C ASN A 160 -9.92 4.18 -1.24
N ASN A 161 -8.67 4.02 -0.83
CA ASN A 161 -7.66 3.32 -1.64
C ASN A 161 -7.65 1.84 -1.29
N LEU A 162 -7.39 0.96 -2.26
CA LEU A 162 -7.20 -0.47 -1.99
C LEU A 162 -6.02 -0.64 -1.02
N LYS A 163 -6.24 -1.33 0.10
CA LYS A 163 -5.22 -1.51 1.15
C LYS A 163 -3.99 -2.27 0.63
N ALA A 164 -2.85 -2.06 1.27
CA ALA A 164 -1.66 -2.86 1.00
C ALA A 164 -1.94 -4.34 1.33
N GLY A 165 -1.54 -5.25 0.45
CA GLY A 165 -1.89 -6.66 0.57
C GLY A 165 -1.79 -7.42 -0.75
N SER A 166 -2.35 -8.62 -0.78
CA SER A 166 -2.40 -9.47 -1.97
C SER A 166 -3.81 -10.01 -2.16
N TYR A 167 -4.36 -9.79 -3.36
CA TYR A 167 -5.74 -10.08 -3.72
C TYR A 167 -5.80 -11.09 -4.87
N ALA A 168 -6.76 -12.02 -4.79
CA ALA A 168 -7.12 -12.87 -5.92
C ALA A 168 -7.98 -12.08 -6.91
N GLN A 169 -7.91 -12.48 -8.17
CA GLN A 169 -8.69 -11.88 -9.25
C GLN A 169 -9.75 -12.87 -9.75
N ASN A 170 -10.89 -12.35 -10.19
CA ASN A 170 -12.01 -13.13 -10.74
C ASN A 170 -12.52 -12.51 -12.04
N VAL A 171 -12.85 -13.34 -13.02
CA VAL A 171 -13.58 -12.94 -14.23
C VAL A 171 -14.79 -13.84 -14.41
N THR A 172 -15.93 -13.26 -14.80
CA THR A 172 -17.14 -14.01 -15.09
C THR A 172 -17.05 -14.73 -16.43
N GLY A 173 -17.94 -15.69 -16.70
CA GLY A 173 -18.04 -16.38 -17.98
C GLY A 173 -18.50 -15.53 -19.17
N THR A 174 -18.67 -14.22 -19.00
CA THR A 174 -19.18 -13.32 -20.04
C THR A 174 -18.14 -13.13 -21.15
N LEU A 175 -18.56 -13.38 -22.39
CA LEU A 175 -17.77 -13.15 -23.60
C LEU A 175 -18.50 -12.15 -24.50
N THR A 176 -17.74 -11.29 -25.17
CA THR A 176 -18.24 -10.34 -26.18
C THR A 176 -17.39 -10.44 -27.44
N GLY A 177 -17.83 -9.82 -28.54
CA GLY A 177 -17.17 -9.93 -29.84
C GLY A 177 -18.02 -10.72 -30.84
N THR A 178 -17.68 -10.59 -32.13
CA THR A 178 -18.48 -11.14 -33.24
C THR A 178 -18.54 -12.67 -33.26
N ASP A 179 -17.58 -13.32 -32.60
CA ASP A 179 -17.42 -14.77 -32.60
C ASP A 179 -17.65 -15.39 -31.21
N ALA A 180 -18.01 -14.58 -30.20
CA ALA A 180 -18.19 -15.02 -28.81
C ALA A 180 -19.22 -16.15 -28.64
N ASP A 181 -20.31 -16.13 -29.42
CA ASP A 181 -21.36 -17.15 -29.36
C ASP A 181 -20.88 -18.54 -29.77
N ASN A 182 -19.73 -18.63 -30.46
CA ASN A 182 -19.11 -19.90 -30.84
C ASN A 182 -18.33 -20.56 -29.70
N TYR A 183 -18.16 -19.88 -28.57
CA TYR A 183 -17.34 -20.33 -27.45
C TYR A 183 -18.14 -20.44 -26.15
N SER A 184 -17.67 -21.30 -25.23
CA SER A 184 -18.17 -21.37 -23.86
C SER A 184 -17.06 -21.10 -22.85
N PHE A 185 -17.38 -20.33 -21.81
CA PHE A 185 -16.49 -20.03 -20.70
C PHE A 185 -17.31 -19.88 -19.43
N THR A 186 -16.84 -20.49 -18.34
CA THR A 186 -17.54 -20.48 -17.05
C THR A 186 -17.05 -19.39 -16.10
N GLY A 187 -16.01 -18.65 -16.47
CA GLY A 187 -15.30 -17.75 -15.56
C GLY A 187 -14.04 -18.39 -14.97
N LEU A 188 -13.26 -17.58 -14.28
CA LEU A 188 -12.02 -17.99 -13.62
C LEU A 188 -11.81 -17.12 -12.38
N THR A 189 -11.52 -17.76 -11.25
CA THR A 189 -10.91 -17.13 -10.08
C THR A 189 -9.47 -17.64 -9.96
N THR A 190 -8.51 -16.74 -9.76
CA THR A 190 -7.11 -17.15 -9.60
C THR A 190 -6.94 -18.01 -8.34
N SER A 191 -6.17 -19.09 -8.44
CA SER A 191 -5.93 -20.02 -7.34
C SER A 191 -5.05 -19.44 -6.24
N SER A 192 -4.22 -18.45 -6.58
CA SER A 192 -3.45 -17.62 -5.67
C SER A 192 -3.75 -16.15 -5.89
N SER A 193 -3.49 -15.32 -4.88
CA SER A 193 -3.48 -13.87 -5.05
C SER A 193 -2.40 -13.48 -6.04
N ASN A 194 -2.77 -12.73 -7.07
CA ASN A 194 -1.85 -12.26 -8.10
C ASN A 194 -2.03 -10.77 -8.45
N TYR A 195 -2.80 -10.06 -7.63
CA TYR A 195 -2.80 -8.60 -7.57
C TYR A 195 -2.19 -8.17 -6.24
N THR A 196 -1.02 -7.52 -6.27
CA THR A 196 -0.27 -7.11 -5.08
C THR A 196 -0.27 -5.59 -4.95
N VAL A 197 -0.60 -5.09 -3.77
CA VAL A 197 -0.46 -3.68 -3.41
C VAL A 197 0.66 -3.56 -2.38
N ASN A 198 1.78 -2.96 -2.77
CA ASN A 198 2.90 -2.69 -1.89
C ASN A 198 2.59 -1.54 -0.94
N LYS A 199 3.18 -1.55 0.26
CA LYS A 199 3.07 -0.43 1.20
C LYS A 199 3.70 0.83 0.62
N LEU A 200 3.09 1.99 0.89
CA LEU A 200 3.67 3.29 0.55
C LEU A 200 4.76 3.63 1.57
N ALA A 201 5.99 3.86 1.11
CA ALA A 201 7.06 4.34 1.98
C ALA A 201 6.79 5.79 2.41
N LEU A 202 6.78 6.04 3.72
CA LEU A 202 6.65 7.40 4.26
C LEU A 202 7.92 8.20 3.99
N THR A 203 7.75 9.43 3.53
CA THR A 203 8.82 10.36 3.17
C THR A 203 8.62 11.70 3.87
N GLY A 204 9.69 12.52 3.88
CA GLY A 204 9.67 13.82 4.57
C GLY A 204 9.43 13.70 6.07
N ALA A 205 9.88 12.61 6.68
CA ALA A 205 9.79 12.42 8.12
C ALA A 205 10.54 13.55 8.84
N ALA A 206 9.91 14.18 9.82
CA ALA A 206 10.51 15.22 10.64
C ALA A 206 10.07 15.10 12.10
N ILE A 207 10.90 15.56 13.02
CA ILE A 207 10.56 15.74 14.44
C ILE A 207 10.66 17.24 14.73
N ALA A 208 9.59 17.85 15.22
CA ALA A 208 9.55 19.29 15.49
C ALA A 208 10.57 19.72 16.56
N ASP A 209 11.01 20.97 16.46
CA ASP A 209 11.94 21.55 17.42
C ASP A 209 11.24 21.80 18.75
N VAL A 210 11.98 21.64 19.85
CA VAL A 210 11.48 21.90 21.20
C VAL A 210 12.48 22.76 21.94
N THR A 211 11.98 23.75 22.68
CA THR A 211 12.77 24.54 23.63
C THR A 211 12.06 24.58 24.96
N THR A 212 12.79 24.28 26.03
CA THR A 212 12.31 24.31 27.42
C THR A 212 13.38 24.96 28.30
N THR A 213 13.06 25.24 29.56
CA THR A 213 14.03 25.71 30.56
C THR A 213 14.33 24.57 31.52
N TYR A 214 15.54 24.54 32.06
CA TYR A 214 15.92 23.57 33.08
C TYR A 214 14.92 23.62 34.25
N GLY A 215 14.42 22.44 34.65
CA GLY A 215 13.36 22.29 35.66
C GLY A 215 11.93 22.35 35.14
N THR A 216 11.71 22.58 33.83
CA THR A 216 10.36 22.54 33.24
C THR A 216 10.15 21.31 32.34
N ALA A 217 9.07 20.58 32.59
CA ALA A 217 8.69 19.43 31.76
C ALA A 217 8.23 19.90 30.36
N ALA A 218 8.78 19.30 29.32
CA ALA A 218 8.34 19.50 27.95
C ALA A 218 8.37 18.18 27.18
N ASN A 219 7.32 17.92 26.41
CA ASN A 219 7.26 16.76 25.52
C ASN A 219 8.32 16.88 24.41
N THR A 220 8.70 15.75 23.84
CA THR A 220 9.48 15.73 22.59
C THR A 220 8.68 16.31 21.43
N GLY A 221 9.36 16.64 20.34
CA GLY A 221 8.76 17.17 19.14
C GLY A 221 7.73 16.23 18.53
N ALA A 222 6.69 16.82 17.95
CA ALA A 222 5.72 16.07 17.16
C ALA A 222 6.40 15.50 15.91
N VAL A 223 6.04 14.25 15.56
CA VAL A 223 6.56 13.56 14.39
C VAL A 223 5.57 13.76 13.23
N SER A 224 6.07 14.13 12.06
CA SER A 224 5.26 14.37 10.86
C SER A 224 5.86 13.72 9.62
N PHE A 225 5.03 13.57 8.59
CA PHE A 225 5.39 13.04 7.26
C PHE A 225 4.75 13.91 6.18
N THR A 226 5.33 13.97 4.99
CA THR A 226 4.83 14.83 3.90
C THR A 226 3.90 14.13 2.92
N ASN A 227 3.78 12.80 2.98
CA ASN A 227 3.09 12.01 1.97
C ASN A 227 2.04 11.03 2.53
N VAL A 228 1.54 11.28 3.75
CA VAL A 228 0.33 10.57 4.22
C VAL A 228 -0.83 11.01 3.33
N ILE A 229 -1.53 10.05 2.73
CA ILE A 229 -2.68 10.31 1.87
C ILE A 229 -3.79 10.93 2.72
N ALA A 230 -4.45 11.95 2.18
CA ALA A 230 -5.53 12.64 2.87
C ALA A 230 -6.61 11.65 3.34
N SER A 231 -7.12 11.87 4.55
CA SER A 231 -8.09 11.03 5.27
C SER A 231 -7.56 9.71 5.84
N ASP A 232 -6.33 9.31 5.55
CA ASP A 232 -5.73 8.16 6.24
C ASP A 232 -5.38 8.50 7.69
N VAL A 233 -5.57 7.53 8.58
CA VAL A 233 -5.19 7.62 9.99
C VAL A 233 -3.90 6.83 10.20
N VAL A 234 -2.79 7.57 10.25
CA VAL A 234 -1.45 7.05 10.53
C VAL A 234 -0.80 7.88 11.62
N THR A 235 -0.56 7.25 12.77
CA THR A 235 0.02 7.87 13.96
C THR A 235 1.41 7.27 14.21
N PRO A 236 2.49 8.07 14.08
CA PRO A 236 3.83 7.62 14.44
C PRO A 236 3.97 7.43 15.96
N SER A 237 4.96 6.64 16.38
CA SER A 237 5.37 6.62 17.77
C SER A 237 5.83 8.00 18.26
N THR A 238 5.69 8.25 19.56
CA THR A 238 6.24 9.46 20.19
C THR A 238 7.75 9.46 20.07
N ALA A 239 8.33 10.62 19.75
CA ALA A 239 9.78 10.77 19.76
C ALA A 239 10.38 10.56 21.15
N SER A 240 11.68 10.32 21.18
CA SER A 240 12.51 10.09 22.37
C SER A 240 13.80 10.88 22.24
N LEU A 241 14.44 11.20 23.36
CA LEU A 241 15.74 11.86 23.35
C LEU A 241 16.86 10.84 23.13
N VAL A 242 17.86 11.23 22.34
CA VAL A 242 19.09 10.47 22.18
C VAL A 242 20.01 10.78 23.35
N THR A 243 20.39 9.74 24.11
CA THR A 243 21.34 9.82 25.23
C THR A 243 21.07 10.98 26.21
N PRO A 244 19.86 11.10 26.78
CA PRO A 244 19.54 12.18 27.71
C PRO A 244 20.40 12.10 28.98
N SER A 245 20.79 13.26 29.52
CA SER A 245 21.49 13.36 30.80
C SER A 245 20.61 14.07 31.81
N TYR A 246 20.52 13.51 33.01
CA TYR A 246 19.69 14.06 34.09
C TYR A 246 20.54 14.60 35.24
N SER A 247 20.05 15.66 35.88
CA SER A 247 20.65 16.29 37.07
C SER A 247 20.39 15.48 38.33
N SER A 248 20.96 15.94 39.46
CA SER A 248 20.71 15.36 40.78
C SER A 248 19.22 15.41 41.18
N SER A 249 18.47 16.40 40.68
CA SER A 249 17.01 16.51 40.84
C SER A 249 16.20 15.73 39.80
N ASN A 250 16.85 14.88 38.99
CA ASN A 250 16.24 14.09 37.91
C ASN A 250 15.56 14.94 36.82
N ASN A 251 15.99 16.20 36.66
CA ASN A 251 15.59 17.05 35.54
C ASN A 251 16.56 16.87 34.38
N LEU A 252 16.07 16.94 33.14
CA LEU A 252 16.93 16.91 31.96
C LEU A 252 17.89 18.10 32.01
N LYS A 253 19.21 17.86 31.94
CA LYS A 253 20.22 18.91 32.07
C LYS A 253 20.11 19.95 30.96
N ALA A 254 20.53 21.19 31.24
CA ALA A 254 20.64 22.24 30.23
C ALA A 254 21.61 21.81 29.12
N GLY A 255 21.25 22.08 27.87
CA GLY A 255 22.00 21.62 26.69
C GLY A 255 21.10 21.40 25.48
N SER A 256 21.67 20.78 24.45
CA SER A 256 20.96 20.45 23.21
C SER A 256 21.02 18.94 22.96
N TYR A 257 19.88 18.35 22.61
CA TYR A 257 19.70 16.92 22.43
C TYR A 257 19.12 16.63 21.04
N ALA A 258 19.58 15.53 20.44
CA ALA A 258 18.95 14.97 19.25
C ALA A 258 17.70 14.17 19.66
N GLN A 259 16.77 14.04 18.73
CA GLN A 259 15.54 13.28 18.92
C GLN A 259 15.52 12.07 18.00
N ASN A 260 14.86 10.99 18.43
CA ASN A 260 14.70 9.76 17.70
C ASN A 260 13.26 9.23 17.79
N VAL A 261 12.73 8.73 16.68
CA VAL A 261 11.45 8.02 16.59
C VAL A 261 11.67 6.66 15.93
N THR A 262 11.00 5.62 16.43
CA THR A 262 11.09 4.27 15.84
C THR A 262 10.19 4.15 14.61
N GLY A 263 10.39 3.10 13.81
CA GLY A 263 9.54 2.80 12.63
C GLY A 263 8.11 2.37 12.96
N THR A 264 7.72 2.31 14.23
CA THR A 264 6.39 1.85 14.63
C THR A 264 5.32 2.87 14.27
N LEU A 265 4.29 2.41 13.53
CA LEU A 265 3.10 3.17 13.16
C LEU A 265 1.86 2.52 13.77
N THR A 266 0.87 3.33 14.12
CA THR A 266 -0.45 2.90 14.62
C THR A 266 -1.55 3.66 13.88
N GLY A 267 -2.81 3.24 14.04
CA GLY A 267 -3.95 3.79 13.31
C GLY A 267 -4.53 2.80 12.30
N THR A 268 -5.73 3.09 11.82
CA THR A 268 -6.52 2.17 10.97
C THR A 268 -5.91 1.92 9.60
N ASP A 269 -5.02 2.81 9.16
CA ASP A 269 -4.39 2.77 7.84
C ASP A 269 -2.87 2.56 7.90
N ALA A 270 -2.30 2.37 9.11
CA ALA A 270 -0.85 2.22 9.32
C ALA A 270 -0.24 1.05 8.53
N ASP A 271 -0.96 -0.06 8.39
CA ASP A 271 -0.48 -1.23 7.65
C ASP A 271 -0.27 -0.97 6.15
N ASN A 272 -0.84 0.11 5.63
CA ASN A 272 -0.66 0.53 4.24
C ASN A 272 0.66 1.27 4.00
N TYR A 273 1.38 1.61 5.06
CA TYR A 273 2.60 2.41 5.01
C TYR A 273 3.81 1.67 5.58
N SER A 274 4.99 2.07 5.12
CA SER A 274 6.27 1.61 5.70
C SER A 274 7.09 2.81 6.20
N PHE A 275 7.70 2.65 7.36
CA PHE A 275 8.58 3.63 7.97
C PHE A 275 9.67 2.92 8.77
N THR A 276 10.91 3.37 8.63
CA THR A 276 12.07 2.74 9.28
C THR A 276 12.50 3.44 10.57
N GLY A 277 11.83 4.54 10.95
CA GLY A 277 12.28 5.42 12.03
C GLY A 277 13.12 6.58 11.51
N LEU A 278 13.43 7.51 12.41
CA LEU A 278 14.22 8.71 12.13
C LEU A 278 14.96 9.14 13.39
N THR A 279 16.26 9.37 13.28
CA THR A 279 17.04 10.17 14.22
C THR A 279 17.33 11.52 13.57
N THR A 280 17.15 12.63 14.29
CA THR A 280 17.44 13.95 13.76
C THR A 280 18.93 14.09 13.42
N SER A 281 19.25 14.75 12.30
CA SER A 281 20.64 14.92 11.84
C SER A 281 21.49 15.79 12.76
N GLY A 282 20.84 16.63 13.57
CA GLY A 282 21.45 17.42 14.63
C GLY A 282 20.57 17.46 15.88
N THR A 283 20.99 18.25 16.85
CA THR A 283 20.21 18.50 18.06
C THR A 283 19.10 19.50 17.77
N ASN A 284 17.85 19.15 18.10
CA ASN A 284 16.71 20.03 17.89
C ASN A 284 15.76 20.09 19.09
N TYR A 285 16.20 19.54 20.22
CA TYR A 285 15.58 19.74 21.54
C TYR A 285 16.56 20.52 22.42
N THR A 286 16.19 21.73 22.86
CA THR A 286 17.05 22.61 23.65
C THR A 286 16.48 22.82 25.05
N VAL A 287 17.33 22.65 26.06
CA VAL A 287 17.06 22.99 27.45
C VAL A 287 17.92 24.20 27.82
N ASN A 288 17.28 25.35 28.01
CA ASN A 288 17.95 26.57 28.46
C ASN A 288 18.32 26.48 29.93
N LYS A 289 19.39 27.16 30.33
CA LYS A 289 19.75 27.28 31.75
C LYS A 289 18.67 28.02 32.53
N LEU A 290 18.43 27.60 33.77
CA LEU A 290 17.55 28.31 34.68
C LEU A 290 18.28 29.52 35.27
N ALA A 291 17.74 30.73 35.05
CA ALA A 291 18.30 31.93 35.66
C ALA A 291 18.07 31.92 37.18
N LEU A 292 19.15 32.05 37.96
CA LEU A 292 19.06 32.17 39.41
C LEU A 292 18.51 33.54 39.80
N THR A 293 17.57 33.53 40.73
CA THR A 293 16.85 34.72 41.22
C THR A 293 16.90 34.78 42.75
N GLY A 294 16.56 35.95 43.31
CA GLY A 294 16.59 36.18 44.76
C GLY A 294 17.97 36.03 45.37
N ALA A 295 19.03 36.34 44.60
CA ALA A 295 20.39 36.32 45.08
C ALA A 295 20.54 37.30 46.27
N SER A 296 21.13 36.85 47.38
CA SER A 296 21.43 37.70 48.54
C SER A 296 22.76 37.29 49.17
N ILE A 297 23.41 38.24 49.86
CA ILE A 297 24.62 37.99 50.65
C ILE A 297 24.27 38.32 52.10
N ALA A 298 24.42 37.37 53.02
CA ALA A 298 24.06 37.56 54.42
C ALA A 298 24.85 38.71 55.08
N ASP A 299 24.23 39.35 56.07
CA ASP A 299 24.87 40.42 56.82
C ASP A 299 25.96 39.85 57.73
N VAL A 300 27.05 40.61 57.88
CA VAL A 300 28.17 40.23 58.75
C VAL A 300 28.53 41.41 59.65
N SER A 301 28.75 41.13 60.93
CA SER A 301 29.22 42.11 61.91
C SER A 301 30.45 41.58 62.64
N THR A 302 31.48 42.41 62.76
CA THR A 302 32.77 42.08 63.38
C THR A 302 33.27 43.23 64.25
N THR A 303 34.32 42.98 65.03
CA THR A 303 35.07 44.03 65.73
C THR A 303 36.45 44.20 65.09
N TYR A 304 37.00 45.41 65.08
CA TYR A 304 38.34 45.65 64.56
C TYR A 304 39.36 44.68 65.15
N GLY A 305 40.13 44.01 64.28
CA GLY A 305 41.10 42.98 64.68
C GLY A 305 40.55 41.54 64.68
N THR A 306 39.24 41.33 64.44
CA THR A 306 38.68 39.98 64.28
C THR A 306 38.51 39.63 62.80
N ALA A 307 39.07 38.51 62.36
CA ALA A 307 38.81 37.98 61.03
C ALA A 307 37.40 37.35 60.99
N ALA A 308 36.61 37.70 59.98
CA ALA A 308 35.39 36.96 59.66
C ALA A 308 35.25 36.81 58.15
N ASN A 309 34.68 35.68 57.75
CA ASN A 309 34.29 35.45 56.37
C ASN A 309 33.20 36.45 55.96
N THR A 310 33.12 36.75 54.67
CA THR A 310 31.98 37.45 54.08
C THR A 310 30.69 36.64 54.25
N GLY A 311 29.56 37.30 54.04
CA GLY A 311 28.24 36.69 54.13
C GLY A 311 28.06 35.51 53.18
N ALA A 312 27.27 34.54 53.62
CA ALA A 312 26.85 33.43 52.77
C ALA A 312 25.98 33.94 51.62
N VAL A 313 26.21 33.42 50.42
CA VAL A 313 25.44 33.75 49.22
C VAL A 313 24.32 32.73 49.07
N THR A 314 23.08 33.19 48.89
CA THR A 314 21.90 32.33 48.73
C THR A 314 21.07 32.74 47.52
N PHE A 315 20.25 31.80 47.02
CA PHE A 315 19.31 32.00 45.92
C PHE A 315 17.94 31.43 46.31
N THR A 316 16.85 31.98 45.77
CA THR A 316 15.49 31.54 46.16
C THR A 316 14.92 30.44 45.27
N ASN A 317 15.55 30.14 44.14
CA ASN A 317 14.99 29.24 43.11
C ASN A 317 15.93 28.12 42.66
N VAL A 318 16.91 27.73 43.49
CA VAL A 318 17.64 26.48 43.27
C VAL A 318 16.65 25.33 43.44
N ILE A 319 16.55 24.47 42.43
CA ILE A 319 15.67 23.30 42.45
C ILE A 319 16.15 22.36 43.57
N ALA A 320 15.21 21.84 44.35
CA ALA A 320 15.53 20.94 45.44
C ALA A 320 16.35 19.73 44.97
N SER A 321 17.37 19.37 45.74
CA SER A 321 18.37 18.32 45.46
C SER A 321 19.47 18.68 44.44
N ASP A 322 19.40 19.84 43.80
CA ASP A 322 20.52 20.30 42.97
C ASP A 322 21.67 20.80 43.83
N VAL A 323 22.90 20.50 43.40
CA VAL A 323 24.12 20.98 44.02
C VAL A 323 24.67 22.15 43.22
N VAL A 324 24.37 23.36 43.70
CA VAL A 324 24.83 24.63 43.16
C VAL A 324 25.47 25.46 44.26
N THR A 325 26.76 25.72 44.13
CA THR A 325 27.57 26.47 45.08
C THR A 325 28.07 27.77 44.44
N PRO A 326 27.60 28.94 44.89
CA PRO A 326 28.14 30.22 44.41
C PRO A 326 29.57 30.45 44.88
N SER A 327 30.31 31.29 44.16
CA SER A 327 31.60 31.79 44.64
C SER A 327 31.46 32.49 46.00
N THR A 328 32.53 32.46 46.81
CA THR A 328 32.57 33.21 48.07
C THR A 328 32.46 34.71 47.78
N ALA A 329 31.66 35.41 48.59
CA ALA A 329 31.56 36.86 48.49
C ALA A 329 32.91 37.53 48.81
N THR A 330 33.06 38.76 48.38
CA THR A 330 34.24 39.62 48.56
C THR A 330 33.78 40.99 49.00
N LEU A 331 34.65 41.74 49.68
CA LEU A 331 34.36 43.13 50.04
C LEU A 331 34.59 44.05 48.83
N VAL A 332 33.69 45.01 48.68
CA VAL A 332 33.88 46.11 47.72
C VAL A 332 34.82 47.13 48.33
N THR A 333 35.95 47.37 47.67
CA THR A 333 36.95 48.39 48.05
C THR A 333 37.34 48.37 49.54
N PRO A 334 37.80 47.24 50.10
CA PRO A 334 38.16 47.16 51.52
C PRO A 334 39.35 48.07 51.86
N SER A 335 39.33 48.68 53.04
CA SER A 335 40.44 49.51 53.53
C SER A 335 41.07 48.88 54.78
N TYR A 336 42.37 48.64 54.71
CA TYR A 336 43.13 48.00 55.79
C TYR A 336 43.98 49.01 56.55
N SER A 337 44.18 48.78 57.86
CA SER A 337 45.11 49.51 58.70
C SER A 337 46.56 49.12 58.40
N SER A 338 47.53 49.81 59.01
CA SER A 338 48.95 49.45 58.91
C SER A 338 49.28 48.08 59.49
N SER A 339 48.44 47.54 60.38
CA SER A 339 48.54 46.17 60.88
C SER A 339 47.75 45.15 60.04
N ASN A 340 47.36 45.52 58.82
CA ASN A 340 46.60 44.70 57.87
C ASN A 340 45.23 44.21 58.39
N ASN A 341 44.64 44.93 59.34
CA ASN A 341 43.29 44.67 59.83
C ASN A 341 42.28 45.53 59.07
N LEU A 342 41.12 44.97 58.72
CA LEU A 342 40.04 45.71 58.08
C LEU A 342 39.59 46.87 59.01
N LYS A 343 39.57 48.09 58.51
CA LYS A 343 39.23 49.28 59.32
C LYS A 343 37.77 49.24 59.76
N ALA A 344 37.49 49.84 60.93
CA ALA A 344 36.13 50.07 61.39
C ALA A 344 35.33 50.90 60.36
N GLY A 345 34.10 50.49 60.09
CA GLY A 345 33.27 51.06 59.03
C GLY A 345 32.24 50.05 58.50
N SER A 346 31.57 50.43 57.43
CA SER A 346 30.59 49.57 56.74
C SER A 346 31.02 49.40 55.28
N TYR A 347 30.95 48.16 54.79
CA TYR A 347 31.40 47.75 53.47
C TYR A 347 30.26 47.04 52.74
N ALA A 348 30.19 47.25 51.42
CA ALA A 348 29.33 46.45 50.55
C ALA A 348 30.02 45.13 50.21
N GLN A 349 29.22 44.12 49.88
CA GLN A 349 29.71 42.80 49.49
C GLN A 349 29.40 42.55 48.02
N ASN A 350 30.25 41.76 47.37
CA ASN A 350 30.14 41.39 45.96
C ASN A 350 30.42 39.91 45.75
N VAL A 351 29.63 39.24 44.93
CA VAL A 351 29.85 37.87 44.46
C VAL A 351 29.86 37.84 42.93
N THR A 352 30.79 37.07 42.36
CA THR A 352 30.90 36.91 40.90
C THR A 352 29.84 35.96 40.35
N SER A 353 29.67 35.93 39.02
CA SER A 353 28.78 34.98 38.32
C SER A 353 29.20 33.51 38.44
N THR A 354 30.38 33.22 38.99
CA THR A 354 30.93 31.86 39.04
C THR A 354 30.11 30.97 39.96
N LEU A 355 29.65 29.84 39.42
CA LEU A 355 28.98 28.75 40.12
C LEU A 355 29.83 27.49 40.03
N SER A 356 29.70 26.61 41.02
CA SER A 356 30.32 25.29 41.07
C SER A 356 29.33 24.26 41.62
N GLY A 357 29.68 22.98 41.55
CA GLY A 357 28.77 21.88 41.91
C GLY A 357 28.26 21.13 40.69
N THR A 358 27.77 19.91 40.91
CA THR A 358 27.41 18.95 39.84
C THR A 358 26.27 19.42 38.93
N ASP A 359 25.46 20.36 39.41
CA ASP A 359 24.29 20.87 38.69
C ASP A 359 24.46 22.34 38.25
N SER A 360 25.62 22.96 38.53
CA SER A 360 25.86 24.39 38.26
C SER A 360 25.73 24.78 36.79
N ASP A 361 26.08 23.89 35.86
CA ASP A 361 25.95 24.13 34.42
C ASP A 361 24.50 24.29 33.97
N ASN A 362 23.54 23.84 34.77
CA ASN A 362 22.11 23.97 34.49
C ASN A 362 21.55 25.36 34.84
N TYR A 363 22.35 26.20 35.49
CA TYR A 363 21.94 27.51 35.98
C TYR A 363 22.76 28.64 35.36
N SER A 364 22.15 29.82 35.27
CA SER A 364 22.86 31.05 34.92
C SER A 364 22.75 32.07 36.04
N PHE A 365 23.87 32.72 36.38
CA PHE A 365 23.94 33.78 37.37
C PHE A 365 24.85 34.90 36.84
N THR A 366 24.48 36.16 37.11
CA THR A 366 25.22 37.34 36.61
C THR A 366 26.13 37.96 37.66
N GLY A 367 26.20 37.41 38.87
CA GLY A 367 26.83 38.07 40.02
C GLY A 367 25.86 39.00 40.76
N LEU A 368 26.29 39.47 41.92
CA LEU A 368 25.52 40.40 42.76
C LEU A 368 26.47 41.29 43.56
N THR A 369 26.23 42.59 43.53
CA THR A 369 26.77 43.55 44.52
C THR A 369 25.62 44.02 45.39
N THR A 370 25.82 44.08 46.71
CA THR A 370 24.78 44.54 47.64
C THR A 370 24.43 46.01 47.38
N SER A 371 23.14 46.35 47.42
CA SER A 371 22.65 47.72 47.16
C SER A 371 23.09 48.74 48.21
N GLY A 372 23.54 48.27 49.37
CA GLY A 372 24.16 49.06 50.42
C GLY A 372 25.26 48.28 51.13
N THR A 373 25.82 48.89 52.17
CA THR A 373 26.82 48.23 53.02
C THR A 373 26.14 47.28 53.98
N ASN A 374 26.50 46.00 53.96
CA ASN A 374 25.94 44.99 54.85
C ASN A 374 26.99 44.14 55.58
N TYR A 375 28.25 44.55 55.48
CA TYR A 375 29.35 44.08 56.31
C TYR A 375 29.82 45.22 57.22
N THR A 376 29.71 45.09 58.54
CA THR A 376 30.07 46.13 59.51
C THR A 376 31.24 45.71 60.39
N VAL A 377 32.20 46.61 60.58
CA VAL A 377 33.32 46.46 61.50
C VAL A 377 33.19 47.53 62.58
N SER A 378 32.92 47.10 63.81
CA SER A 378 32.88 47.98 64.99
C SER A 378 34.29 48.32 65.46
N LYS A 379 34.46 49.50 66.07
CA LYS A 379 35.74 49.87 66.69
C LYS A 379 36.05 48.93 67.86
N LEU A 380 37.31 48.52 68.00
CA LEU A 380 37.77 47.80 69.18
C LEU A 380 37.84 48.77 70.36
N ALA A 381 37.15 48.44 71.46
CA ALA A 381 37.22 49.22 72.68
C ALA A 381 38.62 49.12 73.29
N LEU A 382 39.24 50.28 73.58
CA LEU A 382 40.47 50.32 74.35
C LEU A 382 40.14 50.15 75.83
N THR A 383 40.76 49.18 76.50
CA THR A 383 40.62 48.95 77.93
C THR A 383 41.93 49.30 78.65
N GLY A 384 41.84 49.76 79.90
CA GLY A 384 43.02 50.02 80.74
C GLY A 384 43.71 51.37 80.52
N ALA A 385 43.00 52.40 80.01
CA ALA A 385 43.56 53.75 79.95
C ALA A 385 43.87 54.27 81.36
N ALA A 386 45.16 54.34 81.70
CA ALA A 386 45.67 55.00 82.90
C ALA A 386 46.47 56.23 82.45
N ILE A 387 46.27 57.36 83.11
CA ILE A 387 47.14 58.53 82.96
C ILE A 387 48.44 58.18 83.68
N ALA A 388 49.55 58.10 82.94
CA ALA A 388 50.86 57.99 83.55
C ALA A 388 51.08 59.22 84.45
N GLY A 389 51.31 58.99 85.74
CA GLY A 389 51.71 60.06 86.65
C GLY A 389 53.00 60.69 86.13
N VAL A 390 52.98 62.00 85.89
CA VAL A 390 54.17 62.74 85.50
C VAL A 390 55.08 62.80 86.74
N THR A 391 56.23 62.12 86.68
CA THR A 391 57.31 62.28 87.67
C THR A 391 58.26 63.37 87.24
#